data_AF-A0A5P3VFD4-F1
#
_entry.id   AF-A0A5P3VFD4-F1
#
_cell.length_a   1.000
_cell.length_b   1.000
_cell.length_c   1.000
_cell.angle_alpha   90.00
_cell.angle_beta   90.00
_cell.angle_gamma   90.00
#
_symmetry.space_group_name_H-M   'P 1'
#
loop_
_entity.id
_entity.type
_entity.pdbx_description
1 polymer ?
#
loop_
_entity_poly.entity_id
_entity_poly.type
_entity_poly.pdbx_seq_one_letter_code
_entity_poly.pdbx_strand_id
1 'polypeptide(L)'
;MKNARGECKPTGNVAVRILIVLDTRDAASWQMQLVDRLCASGLCETFTADVGMADVRRAGPPGGPAEFPGARRFTAIVDLTGRLDARQHDEPAEGVWRLCDGRGVVLGDRLHGLETVAAGVGIQLHLVACTRGTTTLVDSAAAYAEPGARVSLERLCGYARALLLSAVREVAVLGALDRRRAWKPDGSYPTPMSRLIWKARGVGNRILKLLRGALVVEQWMVGVIDMRFTEALRSQHLPIRWIGKRDSSHCWADPFGVPGCQDEIYCEEFDFRKNIGRIVKLKLNEGVVPERSQDVELGLQGHLSYPYLFRHAGALYCVAESGQSRRCVLNRLDECGRWKQVVELVDNIEVADPTIFRHGGYFWLAYTDVSMGAFDNLCLCYATDLLGPWHAHPQNPVKFDHGSSRSAGSVIKDGDQLLRVAQVCKSRYGQAVAVNRILHCTPEFYREEVTQIIGPGRDRTNPHGLHTMSEWGDRVLVDGKRNVINHWVVWRRIATRVARVYRKSALFKARAGARAQG
;
A
#
# COMPACT_ATOMS: atom_id res chain seq x y z
N MET A 1 7.09 -1.10 -32.22
CA MET A 1 8.36 -0.52 -32.69
C MET A 1 8.90 0.41 -31.61
N LYS A 2 10.02 0.07 -30.97
CA LYS A 2 10.67 0.93 -29.95
C LYS A 2 11.51 2.00 -30.66
N ASN A 3 11.53 3.23 -30.13
CA ASN A 3 12.48 4.25 -30.60
C ASN A 3 13.82 4.12 -29.84
N ALA A 4 14.83 4.88 -30.25
CA ALA A 4 16.20 4.87 -29.70
C ALA A 4 16.31 5.26 -28.20
N ARG A 5 15.19 5.55 -27.51
CA ARG A 5 15.11 5.84 -26.07
C ARG A 5 14.39 4.75 -25.27
N GLY A 6 14.01 3.63 -25.89
CA GLY A 6 13.35 2.52 -25.20
C GLY A 6 11.89 2.78 -24.82
N GLU A 7 11.34 3.95 -25.14
CA GLU A 7 9.94 4.28 -24.93
C GLU A 7 9.06 3.52 -25.94
N CYS A 8 8.11 2.73 -25.43
CA CYS A 8 7.00 2.26 -26.25
C CYS A 8 6.18 3.47 -26.67
N LYS A 9 6.15 3.78 -27.97
CA LYS A 9 5.10 4.64 -28.52
C LYS A 9 3.75 4.07 -28.07
N PRO A 10 2.82 4.88 -27.54
CA PRO A 10 1.46 4.41 -27.29
C PRO A 10 0.89 3.97 -28.64
N THR A 11 0.79 2.66 -28.82
CA THR A 11 -0.11 2.09 -29.82
C THR A 11 -1.51 2.60 -29.45
N GLY A 12 -2.27 3.13 -30.41
CA GLY A 12 -3.60 3.68 -30.14
C GLY A 12 -4.41 2.76 -29.23
N ASN A 13 -5.16 3.36 -28.30
CA ASN A 13 -5.89 2.68 -27.22
C ASN A 13 -6.58 1.41 -27.76
N VAL A 14 -6.12 0.23 -27.35
CA VAL A 14 -6.68 -1.03 -27.85
C VAL A 14 -8.03 -1.26 -27.17
N ALA A 15 -9.06 -1.54 -27.96
CA ALA A 15 -10.38 -1.87 -27.42
C ALA A 15 -10.29 -3.22 -26.67
N VAL A 16 -10.40 -3.16 -25.33
CA VAL A 16 -10.36 -4.36 -24.48
C VAL A 16 -11.76 -4.94 -24.34
N ARG A 17 -11.91 -6.23 -24.65
CA ARG A 17 -13.17 -6.98 -24.49
C ARG A 17 -12.96 -8.15 -23.54
N ILE A 18 -13.73 -8.22 -22.47
CA ILE A 18 -13.62 -9.30 -21.48
C ILE A 18 -14.91 -10.08 -21.40
N LEU A 19 -14.79 -11.41 -21.39
CA LEU A 19 -15.87 -12.32 -21.06
C LEU A 19 -15.73 -12.81 -19.62
N ILE A 20 -16.70 -12.52 -18.77
CA ILE A 20 -16.74 -12.95 -17.37
C ILE A 20 -17.62 -14.19 -17.25
N VAL A 21 -17.05 -15.28 -16.76
CA VAL A 21 -17.75 -16.53 -16.52
C VAL A 21 -18.17 -16.60 -15.06
N LEU A 22 -19.48 -16.76 -14.83
CA LEU A 22 -20.10 -16.88 -13.51
C LEU A 22 -21.22 -17.92 -13.54
N ASP A 23 -21.63 -18.45 -12.37
CA ASP A 23 -22.76 -19.37 -12.30
C ASP A 23 -24.06 -18.56 -12.37
N THR A 24 -24.58 -18.29 -13.57
CA THR A 24 -25.67 -17.30 -13.76
C THR A 24 -26.99 -17.68 -13.07
N ARG A 25 -27.19 -18.96 -12.75
CA ARG A 25 -28.38 -19.47 -12.06
C ARG A 25 -28.32 -19.29 -10.54
N ASP A 26 -27.12 -19.24 -9.98
CA ASP A 26 -26.86 -19.07 -8.54
C ASP A 26 -25.72 -18.05 -8.31
N ALA A 27 -25.75 -16.97 -9.10
CA ALA A 27 -24.65 -16.00 -9.11
C ALA A 27 -24.59 -15.35 -7.74
N ALA A 28 -23.46 -15.54 -7.05
CA ALA A 28 -23.29 -14.94 -5.75
C ALA A 28 -23.29 -13.41 -5.91
N SER A 29 -23.94 -12.70 -4.99
CA SER A 29 -24.14 -11.24 -5.08
C SER A 29 -22.83 -10.46 -5.31
N TRP A 30 -21.72 -10.97 -4.79
CA TRP A 30 -20.39 -10.38 -4.98
C TRP A 30 -19.86 -10.47 -6.42
N GLN A 31 -20.20 -11.53 -7.17
CA GLN A 31 -19.79 -11.70 -8.56
C GLN A 31 -20.47 -10.64 -9.43
N MET A 32 -21.78 -10.44 -9.23
CA MET A 32 -22.54 -9.40 -9.94
C MET A 32 -22.02 -8.00 -9.61
N GLN A 33 -21.74 -7.70 -8.34
CA GLN A 33 -21.12 -6.43 -7.96
C GLN A 33 -19.77 -6.19 -8.64
N LEU A 34 -18.96 -7.23 -8.84
CA LEU A 34 -17.69 -7.12 -9.55
C LEU A 34 -17.92 -6.83 -11.04
N VAL A 35 -18.87 -7.51 -11.68
CA VAL A 35 -19.27 -7.25 -13.07
C VAL A 35 -19.74 -5.81 -13.23
N ASP A 36 -20.66 -5.34 -12.39
CA ASP A 36 -21.21 -3.98 -12.47
C ASP A 36 -20.12 -2.92 -12.33
N ARG A 37 -19.17 -3.13 -11.41
CA ARG A 37 -18.03 -2.21 -11.20
C ARG A 37 -17.05 -2.21 -12.36
N LEU A 38 -16.84 -3.35 -13.04
CA LEU A 38 -16.02 -3.43 -14.24
C LEU A 38 -16.71 -2.70 -15.40
N CYS A 39 -18.02 -2.91 -15.59
CA CYS A 39 -18.82 -2.21 -16.59
C CYS A 39 -18.80 -0.69 -16.38
N ALA A 40 -19.02 -0.24 -15.14
CA ALA A 40 -19.04 1.17 -14.78
C ALA A 40 -17.69 1.88 -14.98
N SER A 41 -16.58 1.13 -15.11
CA SER A 41 -15.26 1.71 -15.35
C SER A 41 -15.11 2.34 -16.74
N GLY A 42 -15.89 1.87 -17.73
CA GLY A 42 -15.78 2.30 -19.13
C GLY A 42 -14.47 1.90 -19.83
N LEU A 43 -13.58 1.13 -19.18
CA LEU A 43 -12.26 0.76 -19.71
C LEU A 43 -12.29 -0.45 -20.65
N CYS A 44 -13.33 -1.27 -20.56
CA CYS A 44 -13.51 -2.47 -21.38
C CYS A 44 -14.97 -2.74 -21.69
N GLU A 45 -15.24 -3.38 -22.83
CA GLU A 45 -16.53 -3.99 -23.09
C GLU A 45 -16.64 -5.28 -22.28
N THR A 46 -17.63 -5.36 -21.41
CA THR A 46 -17.83 -6.50 -20.52
C THR A 46 -18.98 -7.38 -21.01
N PHE A 47 -18.74 -8.69 -21.03
CA PHE A 47 -19.71 -9.72 -21.39
C PHE A 47 -19.80 -10.75 -20.25
N THR A 48 -20.93 -11.42 -20.09
CA THR A 48 -21.13 -12.49 -19.11
C THR A 48 -21.59 -13.78 -19.77
N ALA A 49 -21.23 -14.92 -19.17
CA ALA A 49 -21.72 -16.23 -19.58
C ALA A 49 -21.78 -17.22 -18.40
N ASP A 50 -22.59 -18.27 -18.54
CA ASP A 50 -22.57 -19.42 -17.63
C ASP A 50 -21.33 -20.31 -17.90
N VAL A 51 -21.01 -21.25 -17.00
CA VAL A 51 -19.84 -22.16 -17.06
C VAL A 51 -19.76 -22.91 -18.39
N GLY A 52 -20.90 -23.28 -18.98
CA GLY A 52 -20.95 -23.96 -20.29
C GLY A 52 -20.73 -23.04 -21.49
N MET A 53 -20.63 -21.73 -21.29
CA MET A 53 -20.49 -20.69 -22.33
C MET A 53 -21.54 -20.73 -23.44
N ALA A 54 -22.68 -21.40 -23.21
CA ALA A 54 -23.73 -21.57 -24.21
C ALA A 54 -24.44 -20.25 -24.54
N ASP A 55 -24.66 -19.41 -23.52
CA ASP A 55 -25.32 -18.11 -23.64
C ASP A 55 -24.40 -16.98 -23.18
N VAL A 56 -23.81 -16.25 -24.13
CA VAL A 56 -23.02 -15.04 -23.83
C VAL A 56 -23.91 -13.80 -23.92
N ARG A 57 -23.79 -12.86 -22.98
CA ARG A 57 -24.59 -11.63 -22.93
C ARG A 57 -23.71 -10.43 -22.72
N ARG A 58 -24.04 -9.28 -23.32
CA ARG A 58 -23.37 -8.01 -23.02
C ARG A 58 -23.84 -7.51 -21.65
N ALA A 59 -22.93 -7.05 -20.81
CA ALA A 59 -23.25 -6.45 -19.52
C ALA A 59 -23.41 -4.92 -19.65
N GLY A 60 -24.33 -4.32 -18.88
CA GLY A 60 -24.63 -2.87 -18.90
C GLY A 60 -26.00 -2.50 -19.51
N PRO A 61 -26.38 -1.21 -19.51
CA PRO A 61 -27.70 -0.76 -20.00
C PRO A 61 -27.85 -0.99 -21.52
N PRO A 62 -29.08 -1.27 -22.00
CA PRO A 62 -29.34 -1.57 -23.40
C PRO A 62 -29.17 -0.32 -24.25
N GLY A 63 -28.10 -0.25 -25.05
CA GLY A 63 -27.79 0.89 -25.91
C GLY A 63 -26.97 0.49 -27.11
N GLY A 64 -27.64 0.03 -28.17
CA GLY A 64 -27.08 -0.23 -29.50
C GLY A 64 -27.05 -1.71 -29.91
N PRO A 65 -27.22 -2.03 -31.21
CA PRO A 65 -27.30 -3.39 -31.70
C PRO A 65 -25.98 -4.13 -31.43
N ALA A 66 -26.04 -5.20 -30.63
CA ALA A 66 -24.89 -6.04 -30.35
C ALA A 66 -24.77 -7.12 -31.43
N GLU A 67 -23.94 -6.87 -32.46
CA GLU A 67 -23.51 -7.95 -33.35
C GLU A 67 -22.65 -8.94 -32.57
N PHE A 68 -23.08 -10.21 -32.56
CA PHE A 68 -22.47 -11.26 -31.74
C PHE A 68 -21.13 -11.72 -32.32
N PRO A 69 -20.02 -11.56 -31.61
CA PRO A 69 -18.72 -12.00 -32.08
C PRO A 69 -18.38 -13.38 -31.49
N GLY A 70 -18.15 -14.41 -32.31
CA GLY A 70 -17.71 -15.74 -31.83
C GLY A 70 -16.43 -15.69 -30.96
N ALA A 71 -16.18 -16.75 -30.19
CA ALA A 71 -15.18 -16.85 -29.10
C ALA A 71 -13.74 -16.34 -29.39
N ARG A 72 -13.31 -16.26 -30.67
CA ARG A 72 -11.99 -15.72 -31.09
C ARG A 72 -11.86 -14.17 -31.00
N ARG A 73 -12.73 -13.49 -30.23
CA ARG A 73 -12.85 -12.01 -30.25
C ARG A 73 -12.75 -11.34 -28.87
N PHE A 74 -12.38 -12.07 -27.82
CA PHE A 74 -12.14 -11.51 -26.49
C PHE A 74 -10.66 -11.35 -26.18
N THR A 75 -10.30 -10.25 -25.52
CA THR A 75 -8.96 -9.99 -24.99
C THR A 75 -8.60 -11.01 -23.90
N ALA A 76 -9.53 -11.24 -22.97
CA ALA A 76 -9.38 -12.21 -21.89
C ALA A 76 -10.72 -12.81 -21.47
N ILE A 77 -10.67 -14.01 -20.88
CA ILE A 77 -11.81 -14.62 -20.18
C ILE A 77 -11.53 -14.56 -18.68
N VAL A 78 -12.41 -13.94 -17.89
CA VAL A 78 -12.30 -13.91 -16.42
C VAL A 78 -13.18 -15.02 -15.84
N ASP A 79 -12.56 -16.09 -15.33
CA ASP A 79 -13.24 -17.20 -14.69
C ASP A 79 -13.39 -16.95 -13.18
N LEU A 80 -14.58 -16.50 -12.77
CA LEU A 80 -14.94 -16.30 -11.37
C LEU A 80 -15.46 -17.58 -10.69
N THR A 81 -15.57 -18.68 -11.43
CA THR A 81 -16.12 -19.95 -10.93
C THR A 81 -15.03 -20.93 -10.52
N GLY A 82 -13.85 -20.83 -11.15
CA GLY A 82 -12.77 -21.81 -11.02
C GLY A 82 -13.04 -23.14 -11.71
N ARG A 83 -14.18 -23.29 -12.39
CA ARG A 83 -14.64 -24.55 -13.00
C ARG A 83 -14.32 -24.67 -14.49
N LEU A 84 -13.93 -23.57 -15.13
CA LEU A 84 -13.59 -23.58 -16.55
C LEU A 84 -12.34 -24.46 -16.77
N ASP A 85 -12.27 -25.25 -17.85
CA ASP A 85 -10.98 -25.84 -18.23
C ASP A 85 -10.27 -24.88 -19.18
N ALA A 86 -9.33 -24.10 -18.62
CA ALA A 86 -8.56 -23.12 -19.38
C ALA A 86 -7.78 -23.72 -20.58
N ARG A 87 -7.60 -25.05 -20.64
CA ARG A 87 -6.88 -25.74 -21.73
C ARG A 87 -7.79 -26.09 -22.92
N GLN A 88 -9.11 -26.09 -22.74
CA GLN A 88 -10.06 -26.58 -23.74
C GLN A 88 -10.64 -25.49 -24.66
N HIS A 89 -10.38 -24.21 -24.38
CA HIS A 89 -10.94 -23.11 -25.16
C HIS A 89 -9.98 -22.62 -26.26
N ASP A 90 -10.52 -22.16 -27.39
CA ASP A 90 -9.78 -21.39 -28.42
C ASP A 90 -9.30 -20.09 -27.77
N GLU A 91 -7.98 -19.88 -27.73
CA GLU A 91 -7.33 -18.98 -26.77
C GLU A 91 -7.73 -17.50 -26.97
N PRO A 92 -8.29 -16.81 -25.96
CA PRO A 92 -8.29 -15.34 -25.94
C PRO A 92 -6.84 -14.85 -25.87
N ALA A 93 -6.56 -13.66 -26.40
CA ALA A 93 -5.19 -13.15 -26.58
C ALA A 93 -4.35 -13.17 -25.29
N GLU A 94 -4.98 -12.88 -24.14
CA GLU A 94 -4.35 -12.81 -22.82
C GLU A 94 -4.73 -13.99 -21.90
N GLY A 95 -5.33 -15.05 -22.46
CA GLY A 95 -5.68 -16.27 -21.74
C GLY A 95 -6.89 -16.15 -20.80
N VAL A 96 -7.03 -17.16 -19.92
CA VAL A 96 -8.09 -17.23 -18.92
C VAL A 96 -7.58 -16.71 -17.59
N TRP A 97 -8.13 -15.58 -17.14
CA TRP A 97 -7.80 -14.92 -15.89
C TRP A 97 -8.57 -15.52 -14.71
N ARG A 98 -7.88 -15.78 -13.61
CA ARG A 98 -8.45 -16.27 -12.35
C ARG A 98 -7.96 -15.49 -11.15
N LEU A 99 -8.83 -15.35 -10.17
CA LEU A 99 -8.54 -14.77 -8.87
C LEU A 99 -8.42 -15.88 -7.82
N CYS A 100 -7.24 -16.05 -7.24
CA CYS A 100 -6.96 -17.10 -6.27
C CYS A 100 -5.97 -16.65 -5.18
N ASP A 101 -5.81 -17.43 -4.11
CA ASP A 101 -4.71 -17.19 -3.16
C ASP A 101 -3.40 -17.88 -3.61
N GLY A 102 -2.35 -17.82 -2.78
CA GLY A 102 -1.06 -18.47 -3.06
C GLY A 102 -1.12 -19.98 -3.28
N ARG A 103 -2.17 -20.66 -2.81
CA ARG A 103 -2.39 -22.11 -3.03
C ARG A 103 -3.30 -22.40 -4.21
N GLY A 104 -3.75 -21.38 -4.94
CA GLY A 104 -4.69 -21.54 -6.05
C GLY A 104 -6.14 -21.72 -5.61
N VAL A 105 -6.47 -21.45 -4.34
CA VAL A 105 -7.87 -21.48 -3.89
C VAL A 105 -8.58 -20.26 -4.43
N VAL A 106 -9.60 -20.47 -5.26
CA VAL A 106 -10.31 -19.40 -5.95
C VAL A 106 -11.06 -18.47 -4.99
N LEU A 107 -11.20 -17.21 -5.40
CA LEU A 107 -11.98 -16.22 -4.67
C LEU A 107 -13.44 -16.69 -4.49
N GLY A 108 -13.95 -16.59 -3.26
CA GLY A 108 -15.30 -17.05 -2.90
C GLY A 108 -15.34 -18.44 -2.24
N ASP A 109 -14.26 -19.23 -2.35
CA ASP A 109 -14.14 -20.47 -1.59
C ASP A 109 -13.96 -20.18 -0.07
N ARG A 110 -14.53 -21.05 0.77
CA ARG A 110 -14.49 -20.93 2.24
C ARG A 110 -13.09 -21.12 2.84
N LEU A 111 -12.14 -21.64 2.07
CA LEU A 111 -10.76 -21.90 2.46
C LEU A 111 -9.79 -20.79 1.99
N HIS A 112 -10.24 -19.90 1.12
CA HIS A 112 -9.43 -18.83 0.55
C HIS A 112 -8.77 -17.97 1.64
N GLY A 113 -7.44 -17.86 1.60
CA GLY A 113 -6.66 -16.99 2.48
C GLY A 113 -6.65 -17.38 3.97
N LEU A 114 -7.26 -18.51 4.36
CA LEU A 114 -7.32 -18.90 5.78
C LEU A 114 -5.93 -19.13 6.39
N GLU A 115 -5.01 -19.70 5.62
CA GLU A 115 -3.64 -19.96 6.08
C GLU A 115 -2.88 -18.66 6.37
N THR A 116 -2.88 -17.73 5.41
CA THR A 116 -2.11 -16.49 5.51
C THR A 116 -2.66 -15.60 6.61
N VAL A 117 -3.99 -15.54 6.76
CA VAL A 117 -4.64 -14.84 7.86
C VAL A 117 -4.32 -15.52 9.19
N ALA A 118 -4.38 -16.85 9.28
CA ALA A 118 -4.00 -17.56 10.50
C ALA A 118 -2.54 -17.35 10.89
N ALA A 119 -1.63 -17.30 9.92
CA ALA A 119 -0.22 -17.04 10.11
C ALA A 119 0.09 -15.58 10.51
N GLY A 120 -0.87 -14.66 10.36
CA GLY A 120 -0.66 -13.24 10.59
C GLY A 120 0.14 -12.56 9.47
N VAL A 121 0.14 -13.16 8.28
CA VAL A 121 0.78 -12.60 7.07
C VAL A 121 -0.20 -11.69 6.32
N GLY A 122 -1.50 -11.75 6.65
CA GLY A 122 -2.54 -10.97 6.00
C GLY A 122 -3.29 -11.77 4.95
N ILE A 123 -3.85 -11.08 3.96
CA ILE A 123 -4.56 -11.66 2.83
C ILE A 123 -3.69 -11.54 1.60
N GLN A 124 -3.74 -12.56 0.75
CA GLN A 124 -3.11 -12.53 -0.57
C GLN A 124 -4.16 -12.91 -1.62
N LEU A 125 -4.25 -12.09 -2.66
CA LEU A 125 -5.08 -12.33 -3.82
C LEU A 125 -4.19 -12.19 -5.06
N HIS A 126 -4.13 -13.24 -5.86
CA HIS A 126 -3.39 -13.30 -7.11
C HIS A 126 -4.38 -13.26 -8.26
N LEU A 127 -4.06 -12.45 -9.27
CA LEU A 127 -4.65 -12.51 -10.60
C LEU A 127 -3.70 -13.33 -11.46
N VAL A 128 -4.13 -14.48 -11.97
CA VAL A 128 -3.30 -15.37 -12.78
C VAL A 128 -3.91 -15.55 -14.17
N ALA A 129 -3.07 -15.62 -15.21
CA ALA A 129 -3.51 -15.90 -16.58
C ALA A 129 -3.08 -17.30 -16.97
N CYS A 130 -4.06 -18.14 -17.30
CA CYS A 130 -3.89 -19.52 -17.74
C CYS A 130 -3.96 -19.59 -19.27
N THR A 131 -2.93 -20.17 -19.87
CA THR A 131 -2.84 -20.52 -21.30
C THR A 131 -2.62 -22.03 -21.44
N ARG A 132 -2.67 -22.62 -22.65
CA ARG A 132 -2.49 -24.07 -22.83
C ARG A 132 -1.16 -24.61 -22.26
N GLY A 133 -0.09 -23.82 -22.32
CA GLY A 133 1.25 -24.24 -21.91
C GLY A 133 1.70 -23.78 -20.53
N THR A 134 1.12 -22.71 -19.98
CA THR A 134 1.62 -22.10 -18.74
C THR A 134 0.57 -21.25 -18.03
N THR A 135 0.75 -21.10 -16.71
CA THR A 135 0.04 -20.10 -15.92
C THR A 135 1.04 -19.03 -15.51
N THR A 136 0.69 -17.76 -15.70
CA THR A 136 1.52 -16.61 -15.31
C THR A 136 0.84 -15.80 -14.23
N LEU A 137 1.63 -15.20 -13.34
CA LEU A 137 1.10 -14.27 -12.34
C LEU A 137 0.88 -12.93 -13.03
N VAL A 138 -0.38 -12.53 -13.26
CA VAL A 138 -0.74 -11.23 -13.84
C VAL A 138 -0.64 -10.14 -12.81
N ASP A 139 -1.09 -10.28 -11.57
CA ASP A 139 -0.82 -9.27 -10.55
C ASP A 139 -1.12 -9.86 -9.18
N SER A 140 -0.76 -9.16 -8.11
CA SER A 140 -1.10 -9.57 -6.75
C SER A 140 -1.50 -8.40 -5.89
N ALA A 141 -2.58 -8.57 -5.13
CA ALA A 141 -2.94 -7.71 -4.03
C ALA A 141 -2.59 -8.41 -2.71
N ALA A 142 -1.98 -7.67 -1.79
CA ALA A 142 -1.78 -8.14 -0.42
C ALA A 142 -2.27 -7.09 0.58
N ALA A 143 -3.12 -7.52 1.51
CA ALA A 143 -3.70 -6.63 2.51
C ALA A 143 -3.48 -7.08 3.95
N TYR A 144 -3.31 -6.13 4.87
CA TYR A 144 -3.17 -6.47 6.28
C TYR A 144 -4.49 -7.02 6.83
N ALA A 145 -4.40 -8.14 7.55
CA ALA A 145 -5.48 -8.71 8.33
C ALA A 145 -4.94 -9.24 9.66
N GLU A 146 -5.68 -9.01 10.75
CA GLU A 146 -5.28 -9.56 12.04
C GLU A 146 -5.31 -11.09 12.02
N PRO A 147 -4.45 -11.75 12.81
CA PRO A 147 -4.51 -13.20 12.95
C PRO A 147 -5.91 -13.68 13.34
N GLY A 148 -6.46 -14.59 12.53
CA GLY A 148 -7.81 -15.14 12.74
C GLY A 148 -8.97 -14.18 12.47
N ALA A 149 -8.71 -13.01 11.86
CA ALA A 149 -9.78 -12.12 11.41
C ALA A 149 -10.64 -12.78 10.34
N ARG A 150 -11.94 -12.45 10.33
CA ARG A 150 -12.79 -12.72 9.16
C ARG A 150 -12.66 -11.55 8.21
N VAL A 151 -12.29 -11.85 6.98
CA VAL A 151 -12.15 -10.87 5.91
C VAL A 151 -13.45 -10.90 5.13
N SER A 152 -14.09 -9.74 4.96
CA SER A 152 -15.32 -9.67 4.18
C SER A 152 -15.01 -9.93 2.71
N LEU A 153 -15.94 -10.60 2.04
CA LEU A 153 -15.85 -10.83 0.60
C LEU A 153 -15.90 -9.52 -0.18
N GLU A 154 -16.62 -8.51 0.34
CA GLU A 154 -16.64 -7.16 -0.22
C GLU A 154 -15.24 -6.52 -0.29
N ARG A 155 -14.43 -6.66 0.77
CA ARG A 155 -13.04 -6.17 0.77
C ARG A 155 -12.20 -6.90 -0.27
N LEU A 156 -12.33 -8.22 -0.38
CA LEU A 156 -11.67 -9.01 -1.40
C LEU A 156 -12.12 -8.63 -2.83
N CYS A 157 -13.39 -8.29 -3.02
CA CYS A 157 -13.91 -7.80 -4.30
C CYS A 157 -13.32 -6.43 -4.67
N GLY A 158 -13.03 -5.58 -3.69
CA GLY A 158 -12.27 -4.36 -3.89
C GLY A 158 -10.89 -4.62 -4.51
N TYR A 159 -10.16 -5.61 -3.97
CA TYR A 159 -8.86 -6.03 -4.50
C TYR A 159 -8.97 -6.70 -5.87
N ALA A 160 -9.92 -7.62 -6.04
CA ALA A 160 -10.22 -8.26 -7.32
C ALA A 160 -10.46 -7.23 -8.43
N ARG A 161 -11.28 -6.22 -8.15
CA ARG A 161 -11.55 -5.12 -9.07
C ARG A 161 -10.28 -4.36 -9.42
N ALA A 162 -9.47 -4.00 -8.43
CA ALA A 162 -8.23 -3.26 -8.67
C ALA A 162 -7.27 -4.04 -9.57
N LEU A 163 -7.08 -5.33 -9.31
CA LEU A 163 -6.21 -6.20 -10.12
C LEU A 163 -6.73 -6.36 -11.55
N LEU A 164 -8.03 -6.61 -11.72
CA LEU A 164 -8.64 -6.75 -13.05
C LEU A 164 -8.57 -5.45 -13.86
N LEU A 165 -8.90 -4.31 -13.25
CA LEU A 165 -8.82 -3.01 -13.91
C LEU A 165 -7.37 -2.60 -14.23
N SER A 166 -6.42 -2.94 -13.36
CA SER A 166 -4.99 -2.74 -13.63
C SER A 166 -4.55 -3.53 -14.86
N ALA A 167 -4.90 -4.82 -14.94
CA ALA A 167 -4.60 -5.67 -16.10
C ALA A 167 -5.28 -5.17 -17.39
N VAL A 168 -6.54 -4.71 -17.31
CA VAL A 168 -7.24 -4.10 -18.44
C VAL A 168 -6.53 -2.83 -18.92
N ARG A 169 -6.16 -1.93 -18.01
CA ARG A 169 -5.44 -0.70 -18.35
C ARG A 169 -4.10 -1.00 -18.99
N GLU A 170 -3.37 -1.97 -18.47
CA GLU A 170 -2.10 -2.41 -19.03
C GLU A 170 -2.27 -2.85 -20.50
N VAL A 171 -3.23 -3.71 -20.79
CA VAL A 171 -3.48 -4.16 -22.17
C VAL A 171 -3.97 -3.00 -23.05
N ALA A 172 -4.82 -2.11 -22.54
CA ALA A 172 -5.31 -0.96 -23.29
C ALA A 172 -4.17 -0.01 -23.70
N VAL A 173 -3.21 0.22 -22.80
CA VAL A 173 -2.11 1.18 -22.98
C VAL A 173 -0.90 0.56 -23.69
N LEU A 174 -0.53 -0.67 -23.35
CA LEU A 174 0.66 -1.36 -23.88
C LEU A 174 0.34 -2.30 -25.04
N GLY A 175 -0.94 -2.60 -25.28
CA GLY A 175 -1.42 -3.51 -26.32
C GLY A 175 -1.43 -4.99 -25.92
N ALA A 176 -0.72 -5.37 -24.85
CA ALA A 176 -0.67 -6.71 -24.29
C ALA A 176 -0.21 -6.67 -22.83
N LEU A 177 -0.38 -7.78 -22.09
CA LEU A 177 0.27 -7.93 -20.78
C LEU A 177 1.79 -8.07 -20.97
N ASP A 178 2.55 -7.36 -20.14
CA ASP A 178 4.00 -7.53 -20.07
C ASP A 178 4.36 -8.96 -19.65
N ARG A 179 5.51 -9.44 -20.12
CA ARG A 179 5.99 -10.78 -19.77
C ARG A 179 6.23 -10.90 -18.27
N ARG A 180 5.52 -11.83 -17.65
CA ARG A 180 5.59 -12.11 -16.21
C ARG A 180 6.08 -13.52 -15.93
N ARG A 181 6.54 -13.75 -14.71
CA ARG A 181 7.01 -15.06 -14.25
C ARG A 181 5.92 -16.11 -14.32
N ALA A 182 6.31 -17.35 -14.60
CA ALA A 182 5.43 -18.50 -14.39
C ALA A 182 4.95 -18.54 -12.95
N TRP A 183 3.68 -18.86 -12.76
CA TRP A 183 3.04 -18.99 -11.47
C TRP A 183 2.75 -20.46 -11.18
N LYS A 184 3.05 -20.87 -9.96
CA LYS A 184 2.69 -22.18 -9.43
C LYS A 184 2.14 -21.99 -8.01
N PRO A 185 1.17 -22.80 -7.60
CA PRO A 185 0.71 -22.80 -6.21
C PRO A 185 1.86 -23.10 -5.24
N ASP A 186 1.89 -22.39 -4.11
CA ASP A 186 2.88 -22.59 -3.03
C ASP A 186 2.67 -23.91 -2.26
N GLY A 187 1.64 -24.68 -2.60
CA GLY A 187 1.33 -25.96 -1.98
C GLY A 187 0.09 -26.63 -2.57
N SER A 188 -0.30 -27.75 -1.97
CA SER A 188 -1.51 -28.48 -2.33
C SER A 188 -2.78 -27.76 -1.86
N TYR A 189 -3.90 -28.12 -2.50
CA TYR A 189 -5.22 -27.62 -2.13
C TYR A 189 -5.53 -27.93 -0.66
N PRO A 190 -6.06 -26.99 0.13
CA PRO A 190 -6.32 -27.20 1.54
C PRO A 190 -7.39 -28.26 1.79
N THR A 191 -7.22 -29.04 2.86
CA THR A 191 -8.22 -30.04 3.29
C THR A 191 -9.09 -29.49 4.43
N PRO A 192 -10.22 -30.14 4.76
CA PRO A 192 -11.01 -29.78 5.94
C PRO A 192 -10.18 -29.80 7.25
N MET A 193 -9.18 -30.67 7.36
CA MET A 193 -8.27 -30.72 8.52
C MET A 193 -7.38 -29.47 8.59
N SER A 194 -6.88 -28.98 7.44
CA SER A 194 -6.10 -27.73 7.34
C SER A 194 -6.88 -26.55 7.93
N ARG A 195 -8.19 -26.48 7.67
CA ARG A 195 -9.07 -25.43 8.19
C ARG A 195 -9.08 -25.38 9.72
N LEU A 196 -9.16 -26.54 10.38
CA LEU A 196 -9.18 -26.61 11.85
C LEU A 196 -7.85 -26.13 12.43
N ILE A 197 -6.74 -26.63 11.87
CA ILE A 197 -5.38 -26.27 12.28
C ILE A 197 -5.14 -24.76 12.16
N TRP A 198 -5.52 -24.16 11.03
CA TRP A 198 -5.34 -22.72 10.81
C TRP A 198 -6.22 -21.87 11.69
N LYS A 199 -7.45 -22.28 12.00
CA LYS A 199 -8.27 -21.57 12.99
C LYS A 199 -7.61 -21.57 14.38
N ALA A 200 -7.11 -22.72 14.83
CA ALA A 200 -6.41 -22.81 16.12
C ALA A 200 -5.15 -21.93 16.15
N ARG A 201 -4.34 -22.00 15.09
CA ARG A 201 -3.15 -21.14 14.91
C ARG A 201 -3.50 -19.65 14.91
N GLY A 202 -4.57 -19.27 14.20
CA GLY A 202 -5.06 -17.90 14.14
C GLY A 202 -5.44 -17.35 15.51
N VAL A 203 -6.13 -18.15 16.34
CA VAL A 203 -6.45 -17.79 17.73
C VAL A 203 -5.17 -17.59 18.55
N GLY A 204 -4.23 -18.53 18.50
CA GLY A 204 -2.95 -18.43 19.22
C GLY A 204 -2.16 -17.18 18.84
N ASN A 205 -2.02 -16.92 17.54
CA ASN A 205 -1.34 -15.73 17.02
C ASN A 205 -2.05 -14.43 17.40
N ARG A 206 -3.39 -14.44 17.47
CA ARG A 206 -4.16 -13.28 17.91
C ARG A 206 -3.89 -12.95 19.38
N ILE A 207 -3.87 -13.98 20.24
CA ILE A 207 -3.53 -13.83 21.65
C ILE A 207 -2.11 -13.27 21.79
N LEU A 208 -1.15 -13.84 21.06
CA LEU A 208 0.24 -13.37 21.09
C LEU A 208 0.37 -11.90 20.64
N LYS A 209 -0.36 -11.49 19.59
CA LYS A 209 -0.41 -10.08 19.14
C LYS A 209 -0.95 -9.16 20.24
N LEU A 210 -2.06 -9.54 20.88
CA LEU A 210 -2.69 -8.74 21.94
C LEU A 210 -1.79 -8.59 23.17
N LEU A 211 -1.11 -9.67 23.57
CA LEU A 211 -0.14 -9.68 24.67
C LEU A 211 1.04 -8.75 24.35
N ARG A 212 1.63 -8.87 23.16
CA ARG A 212 2.73 -7.99 22.73
C ARG A 212 2.33 -6.52 22.73
N GLY A 213 1.18 -6.18 22.13
CA GLY A 213 0.70 -4.79 22.11
C GLY A 213 0.36 -4.22 23.50
N ALA A 214 0.12 -5.07 24.50
CA ALA A 214 -0.08 -4.64 25.88
C ALA A 214 1.25 -4.35 26.60
N LEU A 215 2.28 -5.16 26.35
CA LEU A 215 3.53 -5.16 27.12
C LEU A 215 4.65 -4.34 26.48
N VAL A 216 4.58 -4.11 25.17
CA VAL A 216 5.68 -3.54 24.39
C VAL A 216 5.30 -2.16 23.84
N VAL A 217 6.26 -1.25 23.93
CA VAL A 217 6.26 0.04 23.24
C VAL A 217 7.32 0.00 22.15
N GLU A 218 6.97 0.52 20.98
CA GLU A 218 7.90 0.70 19.88
C GLU A 218 8.67 2.00 20.10
N GLN A 219 10.00 1.93 20.11
CA GLN A 219 10.86 3.10 20.18
C GLN A 219 11.70 3.19 18.92
N TRP A 220 11.60 4.34 18.26
CA TRP A 220 12.34 4.65 17.05
C TRP A 220 13.59 5.47 17.37
N MET A 221 14.60 5.36 16.52
CA MET A 221 15.80 6.19 16.56
C MET A 221 16.15 6.57 15.13
N VAL A 222 16.52 7.83 14.92
CA VAL A 222 17.08 8.30 13.64
C VAL A 222 18.53 7.87 13.53
N GLY A 223 18.95 7.52 12.32
CA GLY A 223 20.32 7.17 11.97
C GLY A 223 20.74 7.82 10.66
N VAL A 224 22.04 8.01 10.52
CA VAL A 224 22.69 8.56 9.34
C VAL A 224 23.59 7.50 8.73
N ILE A 225 23.57 7.38 7.41
CA ILE A 225 24.50 6.56 6.64
C ILE A 225 25.29 7.51 5.75
N ASP A 226 26.61 7.54 5.95
CA ASP A 226 27.53 8.45 5.25
C ASP A 226 27.92 7.87 3.87
N MET A 227 26.92 7.68 2.99
CA MET A 227 27.07 7.30 1.58
C MET A 227 25.81 7.66 0.77
N ARG A 228 25.93 7.69 -0.56
CA ARG A 228 24.79 7.98 -1.44
C ARG A 228 23.74 6.87 -1.37
N PHE A 229 22.49 7.21 -1.69
CA PHE A 229 21.39 6.24 -1.67
C PHE A 229 21.67 4.99 -2.52
N THR A 230 22.13 5.17 -3.76
CA THR A 230 22.41 4.05 -4.68
C THR A 230 23.62 3.21 -4.25
N GLU A 231 24.56 3.78 -3.50
CA GLU A 231 25.66 3.04 -2.87
C GLU A 231 25.15 2.20 -1.69
N ALA A 232 24.28 2.79 -0.87
CA ALA A 232 23.63 2.09 0.24
C ALA A 232 22.83 0.86 -0.25
N LEU A 233 22.12 0.96 -1.38
CA LEU A 233 21.40 -0.17 -1.97
C LEU A 233 22.32 -1.34 -2.36
N ARG A 234 23.52 -1.04 -2.83
CA ARG A 234 24.51 -2.04 -3.28
C ARG A 234 25.31 -2.62 -2.11
N SER A 235 25.28 -1.98 -0.95
CA SER A 235 25.99 -2.45 0.23
C SER A 235 25.34 -3.71 0.81
N GLN A 236 26.17 -4.67 1.23
CA GLN A 236 25.70 -5.84 1.97
C GLN A 236 25.27 -5.47 3.40
N HIS A 237 25.88 -4.42 3.97
CA HIS A 237 25.65 -3.99 5.34
C HIS A 237 25.60 -2.46 5.40
N LEU A 238 24.54 -1.92 5.99
CA LEU A 238 24.40 -0.47 6.16
C LEU A 238 25.17 -0.03 7.41
N PRO A 239 26.21 0.83 7.29
CA PRO A 239 26.94 1.36 8.44
C PRO A 239 26.13 2.49 9.09
N ILE A 240 25.02 2.15 9.73
CA ILE A 240 24.11 3.15 10.32
C ILE A 240 24.74 3.71 11.60
N ARG A 241 24.94 5.04 11.60
CA ARG A 241 25.31 5.80 12.79
C ARG A 241 24.03 6.36 13.43
N TRP A 242 23.56 5.70 14.48
CA TRP A 242 22.39 6.14 15.26
C TRP A 242 22.68 7.44 16.01
N ILE A 243 21.79 8.43 15.88
CA ILE A 243 21.92 9.72 16.54
C ILE A 243 21.03 9.79 17.79
N GLY A 244 21.47 10.57 18.78
CA GLY A 244 20.77 10.74 20.03
C GLY A 244 20.83 9.54 20.98
N LYS A 245 19.97 9.56 21.99
CA LYS A 245 19.79 8.48 22.97
C LYS A 245 18.32 8.11 23.04
N ARG A 246 18.02 6.88 23.46
CA ARG A 246 16.63 6.49 23.73
C ARG A 246 16.11 7.26 24.93
N ASP A 247 14.95 7.87 24.74
CA ASP A 247 14.21 8.53 25.80
C ASP A 247 12.98 7.67 26.19
N SER A 248 12.53 7.79 27.44
CA SER A 248 11.37 7.05 27.95
C SER A 248 10.03 7.76 27.68
N SER A 249 10.08 9.03 27.27
CA SER A 249 8.96 9.94 27.05
C SER A 249 8.66 10.20 25.57
N HIS A 250 9.68 10.17 24.71
CA HIS A 250 9.52 10.39 23.27
C HIS A 250 10.51 9.57 22.42
N CYS A 251 10.28 9.52 21.11
CA CYS A 251 11.24 9.03 20.12
C CYS A 251 11.19 9.86 18.84
N TRP A 252 12.23 9.72 18.01
CA TRP A 252 12.28 10.33 16.68
C TRP A 252 12.15 9.29 15.58
N ALA A 253 11.37 9.61 14.54
CA ALA A 253 11.08 8.76 13.38
C ALA A 253 10.89 9.64 12.13
N ASP A 254 10.79 9.01 10.95
CA ASP A 254 10.58 9.66 9.66
C ASP A 254 11.53 10.84 9.36
N PRO A 255 12.85 10.62 9.36
CA PRO A 255 13.81 11.70 9.13
C PRO A 255 13.89 12.11 7.66
N PHE A 256 13.93 13.42 7.40
CA PHE A 256 14.18 14.03 6.10
C PHE A 256 15.19 15.18 6.24
N GLY A 257 16.25 15.15 5.43
CA GLY A 257 17.27 16.18 5.46
C GLY A 257 16.89 17.39 4.62
N VAL A 258 17.30 18.59 5.02
CA VAL A 258 17.10 19.79 4.22
C VAL A 258 17.97 19.71 2.96
N PRO A 259 17.40 19.74 1.73
CA PRO A 259 18.19 19.63 0.52
C PRO A 259 19.25 20.73 0.39
N GLY A 260 20.50 20.33 0.16
CA GLY A 260 21.65 21.24 0.06
C GLY A 260 22.25 21.69 1.39
N CYS A 261 21.76 21.18 2.52
CA CYS A 261 22.30 21.39 3.86
C CYS A 261 22.85 20.06 4.39
N GLN A 262 23.90 20.08 5.22
CA GLN A 262 24.59 18.87 5.70
C GLN A 262 24.34 18.54 7.18
N ASP A 263 23.64 19.40 7.90
CA ASP A 263 23.42 19.29 9.33
C ASP A 263 21.96 19.48 9.77
N GLU A 264 21.03 19.85 8.89
CA GLU A 264 19.63 20.06 9.27
C GLU A 264 18.70 18.92 8.83
N ILE A 265 17.95 18.38 9.79
CA ILE A 265 16.98 17.29 9.61
C ILE A 265 15.63 17.71 10.19
N TYR A 266 14.55 17.36 9.50
CA TYR A 266 13.19 17.39 10.02
C TYR A 266 12.74 15.95 10.28
N CYS A 267 12.08 15.71 11.41
CA CYS A 267 11.59 14.38 11.74
C CYS A 267 10.33 14.46 12.62
N GLU A 268 9.61 13.35 12.73
CA GLU A 268 8.58 13.18 13.76
C GLU A 268 9.25 13.08 15.12
N GLU A 269 8.72 13.79 16.12
CA GLU A 269 8.90 13.51 17.54
C GLU A 269 7.58 13.00 18.11
N PHE A 270 7.54 11.71 18.45
CA PHE A 270 6.36 11.07 19.00
C PHE A 270 6.39 11.07 20.53
N ASP A 271 5.44 11.78 21.16
CA ASP A 271 5.28 11.80 22.62
C ASP A 271 4.47 10.58 23.08
N PHE A 272 5.09 9.66 23.84
CA PHE A 272 4.45 8.44 24.32
C PHE A 272 3.32 8.69 25.33
N ARG A 273 3.35 9.82 26.04
CA ARG A 273 2.31 10.20 27.02
C ARG A 273 1.11 10.80 26.31
N LYS A 274 1.32 11.65 25.31
CA LYS A 274 0.21 12.27 24.56
C LYS A 274 -0.31 11.39 23.42
N ASN A 275 0.50 10.45 22.95
CA ASN A 275 0.25 9.63 21.76
C ASN A 275 0.01 10.50 20.51
N ILE A 276 0.84 11.53 20.37
CA ILE A 276 0.79 12.54 19.31
C ILE A 276 2.21 12.73 18.79
N GLY A 277 2.35 12.72 17.46
CA GLY A 277 3.55 13.10 16.73
C GLY A 277 3.49 14.58 16.39
N ARG A 278 4.64 15.24 16.45
CA ARG A 278 4.85 16.60 15.96
C ARG A 278 6.13 16.64 15.15
N ILE A 279 6.24 17.59 14.24
CA ILE A 279 7.47 17.76 13.47
C ILE A 279 8.44 18.65 14.27
N VAL A 280 9.69 18.21 14.35
CA VAL A 280 10.78 18.96 14.97
C VAL A 280 11.93 19.12 13.99
N LYS A 281 12.70 20.19 14.15
CA LYS A 281 13.97 20.41 13.44
C LYS A 281 15.15 20.06 14.34
N LEU A 282 15.98 19.13 13.88
CA LEU A 282 17.21 18.71 14.52
C LEU A 282 18.42 19.29 13.77
N LYS A 283 19.41 19.76 14.53
CA LYS A 283 20.71 20.15 14.01
C LYS A 283 21.77 19.12 14.43
N LEU A 284 22.44 18.52 13.44
CA LEU A 284 23.55 17.62 13.66
C LEU A 284 24.79 18.43 14.04
N ASN A 285 25.36 18.13 15.19
CA ASN A 285 26.63 18.70 15.62
C ASN A 285 27.72 17.61 15.47
N GLU A 286 28.99 17.95 15.72
CA GLU A 286 30.08 16.96 15.77
C GLU A 286 29.86 15.88 16.85
N GLY A 287 28.96 16.13 17.81
CA GLY A 287 28.55 15.18 18.85
C GLY A 287 27.50 14.15 18.40
N VAL A 288 27.33 13.10 19.21
CA VAL A 288 26.36 12.00 18.95
C VAL A 288 24.91 12.44 19.13
N VAL A 289 24.65 13.47 19.95
CA VAL A 289 23.30 13.95 20.26
C VAL A 289 23.01 15.20 19.42
N PRO A 290 21.98 15.18 18.56
CA PRO A 290 21.59 16.35 17.80
C PRO A 290 20.95 17.39 18.73
N GLU A 291 21.11 18.66 18.37
CA GLU A 291 20.43 19.75 19.06
C GLU A 291 19.00 19.87 18.54
N ARG A 292 18.02 19.79 19.46
CA ARG A 292 16.61 20.05 19.15
C ARG A 292 16.43 21.57 19.02
N SER A 293 16.42 22.05 17.79
CA SER A 293 16.43 23.49 17.51
C SER A 293 15.05 24.14 17.64
N GLN A 294 13.98 23.50 17.13
CA GLN A 294 12.66 24.15 17.01
C GLN A 294 11.50 23.16 16.85
N ASP A 295 10.33 23.53 17.37
CA ASP A 295 9.03 22.94 16.97
C ASP A 295 8.62 23.51 15.61
N VAL A 296 8.11 22.66 14.70
CA VAL A 296 7.73 23.06 13.34
C VAL A 296 6.21 23.17 13.22
N GLU A 297 5.72 24.40 13.05
CA GLU A 297 4.29 24.68 12.89
C GLU A 297 3.90 24.76 11.42
N LEU A 298 3.15 23.76 10.94
CA LEU A 298 2.57 23.76 9.58
C LEU A 298 1.14 24.30 9.51
N GLY A 299 0.57 24.76 10.64
CA GLY A 299 -0.82 25.22 10.71
C GLY A 299 -1.87 24.11 10.53
N LEU A 300 -1.49 22.85 10.78
CA LEU A 300 -2.36 21.68 10.69
C LEU A 300 -2.63 21.12 12.09
N GLN A 301 -3.84 20.61 12.30
CA GLN A 301 -4.26 20.09 13.60
C GLN A 301 -3.98 18.59 13.70
N GLY A 302 -3.69 18.14 14.93
CA GLY A 302 -3.56 16.73 15.26
C GLY A 302 -2.13 16.20 15.17
N HIS A 303 -2.03 14.90 14.92
CA HIS A 303 -0.77 14.18 14.73
C HIS A 303 -0.12 14.58 13.40
N LEU A 304 1.16 14.97 13.45
CA LEU A 304 1.99 15.25 12.28
C LEU A 304 3.24 14.38 12.29
N SER A 305 3.50 13.70 11.18
CA SER A 305 4.69 12.88 10.93
C SER A 305 5.13 13.03 9.47
N TYR A 306 6.16 12.28 9.07
CA TYR A 306 6.61 12.22 7.68
C TYR A 306 6.82 13.59 6.99
N PRO A 307 7.71 14.46 7.50
CA PRO A 307 7.92 15.81 6.94
C PRO A 307 8.76 15.76 5.64
N TYR A 308 8.17 15.35 4.52
CA TYR A 308 8.88 15.28 3.24
C TYR A 308 9.27 16.67 2.74
N LEU A 309 10.59 16.88 2.57
CA LEU A 309 11.19 18.15 2.15
C LEU A 309 11.75 18.09 0.73
N PHE A 310 11.53 19.15 -0.06
CA PHE A 310 12.15 19.30 -1.37
C PHE A 310 12.32 20.77 -1.76
N ARG A 311 13.25 21.06 -2.67
CA ARG A 311 13.44 22.41 -3.23
C ARG A 311 12.80 22.52 -4.61
N HIS A 312 12.14 23.63 -4.85
CA HIS A 312 11.61 23.99 -6.16
C HIS A 312 11.67 25.50 -6.37
N ALA A 313 12.12 25.96 -7.53
CA ALA A 313 12.25 27.38 -7.87
C ALA A 313 12.91 28.25 -6.76
N GLY A 314 14.00 27.74 -6.15
CA GLY A 314 14.74 28.43 -5.08
C GLY A 314 14.13 28.36 -3.68
N ALA A 315 12.87 27.94 -3.53
CA ALA A 315 12.20 27.82 -2.23
C ALA A 315 12.25 26.40 -1.67
N LEU A 316 12.15 26.28 -0.34
CA LEU A 316 12.00 25.01 0.37
C LEU A 316 10.51 24.74 0.63
N TYR A 317 10.08 23.52 0.31
CA TYR A 317 8.71 23.06 0.51
C TYR A 317 8.67 21.86 1.46
N CYS A 318 7.54 21.71 2.15
CA CYS A 318 7.23 20.60 3.05
C CYS A 318 5.82 20.10 2.83
N VAL A 319 5.67 18.78 2.72
CA VAL A 319 4.39 18.08 2.83
C VAL A 319 4.52 17.05 3.94
N ALA A 320 3.52 16.94 4.80
CA ALA A 320 3.55 16.09 5.99
C ALA A 320 2.34 15.15 6.04
N GLU A 321 2.52 13.98 6.64
CA GLU A 321 1.38 13.16 7.05
C GLU A 321 0.55 13.94 8.08
N SER A 322 -0.72 14.13 7.76
CA SER A 322 -1.66 14.94 8.54
C SER A 322 -3.07 14.34 8.49
N GLY A 323 -3.15 13.00 8.57
CA GLY A 323 -4.38 12.24 8.34
C GLY A 323 -5.59 12.74 9.14
N GLN A 324 -5.40 13.17 10.39
CA GLN A 324 -6.49 13.71 11.23
C GLN A 324 -7.12 15.01 10.70
N SER A 325 -6.37 15.79 9.92
CA SER A 325 -6.87 17.00 9.25
C SER A 325 -7.65 16.68 7.96
N ARG A 326 -7.65 15.42 7.49
CA ARG A 326 -8.26 14.94 6.23
C ARG A 326 -7.86 15.73 4.99
N ARG A 327 -6.68 16.35 5.02
CA ARG A 327 -6.15 17.22 3.97
C ARG A 327 -4.66 17.01 3.85
N CYS A 328 -4.15 17.03 2.62
CA CYS A 328 -2.72 17.06 2.34
C CYS A 328 -2.35 18.43 1.81
N VAL A 329 -1.54 19.18 2.55
CA VAL A 329 -1.23 20.58 2.24
C VAL A 329 0.24 20.75 1.95
N LEU A 330 0.54 21.43 0.84
CA LEU A 330 1.89 21.87 0.52
C LEU A 330 2.20 23.15 1.30
N ASN A 331 3.33 23.15 1.99
CA ASN A 331 3.83 24.29 2.75
C ASN A 331 5.11 24.80 2.10
N ARG A 332 5.32 26.13 2.11
CA ARG A 332 6.53 26.80 1.66
C ARG A 332 7.16 27.52 2.84
N LEU A 333 8.49 27.44 2.98
CA LEU A 333 9.24 28.22 3.96
C LEU A 333 9.40 29.66 3.45
N ASP A 334 8.96 30.65 4.23
CA ASP A 334 9.14 32.06 3.93
C ASP A 334 10.56 32.56 4.29
N GLU A 335 10.88 33.79 3.88
CA GLU A 335 12.19 34.43 4.14
C GLU A 335 12.46 34.67 5.63
N CYS A 336 11.40 34.68 6.46
CA CYS A 336 11.49 34.80 7.92
C CYS A 336 11.65 33.43 8.61
N GLY A 337 11.78 32.33 7.85
CA GLY A 337 11.90 30.98 8.40
C GLY A 337 10.59 30.39 8.93
N ARG A 338 9.42 30.89 8.49
CA ARG A 338 8.10 30.36 8.89
C ARG A 338 7.45 29.59 7.74
N TRP A 339 6.77 28.50 8.07
CA TRP A 339 6.00 27.74 7.09
C TRP A 339 4.68 28.43 6.78
N LYS A 340 4.34 28.47 5.49
CA LYS A 340 3.07 28.98 4.97
C LYS A 340 2.41 27.91 4.11
N GLN A 341 1.15 27.61 4.38
CA GLN A 341 0.33 26.76 3.51
C GLN A 341 0.12 27.48 2.17
N VAL A 342 0.45 26.81 1.06
CA VAL A 342 0.38 27.42 -0.29
C VAL A 342 -0.68 26.78 -1.18
N VAL A 343 -0.89 25.45 -1.10
CA VAL A 343 -1.91 24.76 -1.86
C VAL A 343 -2.35 23.49 -1.14
N GLU A 344 -3.64 23.17 -1.24
CA GLU A 344 -4.19 21.88 -0.84
C GLU A 344 -4.07 20.90 -2.01
N LEU A 345 -3.28 19.84 -1.81
CA LEU A 345 -2.96 18.84 -2.83
C LEU A 345 -4.07 17.79 -2.93
N VAL A 346 -4.66 17.46 -1.79
CA VAL A 346 -5.73 16.47 -1.63
C VAL A 346 -6.67 16.93 -0.53
N ASP A 347 -7.97 16.90 -0.80
CA ASP A 347 -9.03 17.23 0.15
C ASP A 347 -9.84 15.98 0.54
N ASN A 348 -10.42 16.01 1.74
CA ASN A 348 -11.31 15.00 2.32
C ASN A 348 -10.78 13.56 2.29
N ILE A 349 -9.46 13.38 2.36
CA ILE A 349 -8.79 12.07 2.42
C ILE A 349 -7.80 12.06 3.59
N GLU A 350 -7.79 10.96 4.33
CA GLU A 350 -6.79 10.72 5.37
C GLU A 350 -5.49 10.25 4.71
N VAL A 351 -4.64 11.21 4.35
CA VAL A 351 -3.38 10.97 3.63
C VAL A 351 -2.26 10.59 4.61
N ALA A 352 -1.62 9.46 4.32
CA ALA A 352 -0.43 8.97 5.02
C ALA A 352 0.80 8.94 4.11
N ASP A 353 1.97 9.21 4.70
CA ASP A 353 3.30 9.27 4.08
C ASP A 353 3.35 9.94 2.68
N PRO A 354 2.93 11.21 2.54
CA PRO A 354 2.92 11.90 1.26
C PRO A 354 4.33 12.19 0.74
N THR A 355 4.63 11.78 -0.49
CA THR A 355 5.93 12.01 -1.15
C THR A 355 5.72 12.65 -2.52
N ILE A 356 6.36 13.79 -2.78
CA ILE A 356 6.29 14.49 -4.08
C ILE A 356 7.52 14.17 -4.92
N PHE A 357 7.34 13.93 -6.21
CA PHE A 357 8.45 13.77 -7.16
C PHE A 357 8.08 14.28 -8.55
N ARG A 358 9.09 14.54 -9.39
CA ARG A 358 8.89 14.99 -10.78
C ARG A 358 9.24 13.88 -11.75
N HIS A 359 8.35 13.64 -12.72
CA HIS A 359 8.57 12.69 -13.79
C HIS A 359 7.69 12.99 -15.00
N GLY A 360 8.22 12.84 -16.21
CA GLY A 360 7.43 12.96 -17.44
C GLY A 360 6.76 14.32 -17.65
N GLY A 361 7.30 15.41 -17.09
CA GLY A 361 6.69 16.75 -17.16
C GLY A 361 5.63 17.03 -16.10
N TYR A 362 5.34 16.07 -15.22
CA TYR A 362 4.37 16.21 -14.14
C TYR A 362 5.05 16.24 -12.77
N PHE A 363 4.39 16.88 -11.82
CA PHE A 363 4.53 16.62 -10.40
C PHE A 363 3.61 15.47 -10.02
N TRP A 364 4.12 14.55 -9.23
CA TRP A 364 3.42 13.39 -8.71
C TRP A 364 3.41 13.45 -7.19
N LEU A 365 2.29 13.06 -6.58
CA LEU A 365 2.15 12.86 -5.14
C LEU A 365 1.83 11.39 -4.91
N ALA A 366 2.74 10.65 -4.30
CA ALA A 366 2.52 9.29 -3.83
C ALA A 366 2.10 9.28 -2.36
N TYR A 367 1.03 8.56 -2.04
CA TYR A 367 0.50 8.50 -0.68
C TYR A 367 -0.31 7.23 -0.39
N THR A 368 -0.60 6.97 0.87
CA THR A 368 -1.57 5.96 1.30
C THR A 368 -2.86 6.63 1.73
N ASP A 369 -4.00 6.13 1.23
CA ASP A 369 -5.32 6.49 1.74
C ASP A 369 -5.66 5.59 2.94
N VAL A 370 -5.64 6.17 4.14
CA VAL A 370 -5.89 5.44 5.39
C VAL A 370 -7.31 4.85 5.43
N SER A 371 -8.28 5.45 4.73
CA SER A 371 -9.66 4.96 4.67
C SER A 371 -9.81 3.64 3.91
N MET A 372 -8.93 3.39 2.93
CA MET A 372 -8.89 2.12 2.19
C MET A 372 -8.04 1.06 2.90
N GLY A 373 -7.12 1.50 3.77
CA GLY A 373 -6.28 0.65 4.61
C GLY A 373 -4.96 1.33 4.93
N ALA A 374 -4.64 1.47 6.22
CA ALA A 374 -3.50 2.28 6.67
C ALA A 374 -2.10 1.80 6.22
N PHE A 375 -1.97 0.62 5.59
CA PHE A 375 -0.66 0.01 5.34
C PHE A 375 -0.51 -0.61 3.95
N ASP A 376 -1.60 -0.78 3.21
CA ASP A 376 -1.66 -1.73 2.11
C ASP A 376 -1.97 -1.12 0.76
N ASN A 377 -2.12 0.20 0.63
CA ASN A 377 -2.42 0.84 -0.64
C ASN A 377 -1.45 1.97 -1.00
N LEU A 378 -1.28 2.17 -2.31
CA LEU A 378 -0.61 3.31 -2.92
C LEU A 378 -1.62 4.01 -3.82
N CYS A 379 -1.80 5.30 -3.58
CA CYS A 379 -2.55 6.22 -4.41
C CYS A 379 -1.60 7.27 -4.98
N LEU A 380 -1.96 7.81 -6.15
CA LEU A 380 -1.25 8.87 -6.82
C LEU A 380 -2.16 10.06 -7.13
N CYS A 381 -1.62 11.27 -7.01
CA CYS A 381 -2.15 12.45 -7.68
C CYS A 381 -1.07 13.03 -8.59
N TYR A 382 -1.47 13.78 -9.61
CA TYR A 382 -0.54 14.46 -10.49
C TYR A 382 -1.00 15.87 -10.86
N ALA A 383 -0.05 16.73 -11.19
CA ALA A 383 -0.28 18.09 -11.68
C ALA A 383 0.82 18.49 -12.67
N THR A 384 0.52 19.39 -13.61
CA THR A 384 1.55 19.97 -14.49
C THR A 384 2.31 21.12 -13.82
N ASP A 385 1.67 21.79 -12.85
CA ASP A 385 2.26 22.82 -12.00
C ASP A 385 2.19 22.39 -10.53
N LEU A 386 3.19 22.78 -9.73
CA LEU A 386 3.26 22.43 -8.31
C LEU A 386 2.06 22.99 -7.51
N LEU A 387 1.55 24.15 -7.90
CA LEU A 387 0.39 24.81 -7.30
C LEU A 387 -0.94 24.28 -7.85
N GLY A 388 -0.91 23.28 -8.73
CA GLY A 388 -2.08 22.58 -9.25
C GLY A 388 -2.61 23.12 -10.59
N PRO A 389 -3.82 22.71 -11.00
CA PRO A 389 -4.71 21.79 -10.28
C PRO A 389 -4.12 20.38 -10.15
N TRP A 390 -4.37 19.74 -9.01
CA TRP A 390 -3.98 18.36 -8.74
C TRP A 390 -5.13 17.41 -9.09
N HIS A 391 -4.81 16.34 -9.81
CA HIS A 391 -5.77 15.34 -10.28
C HIS A 391 -5.48 13.99 -9.63
N ALA A 392 -6.50 13.36 -9.06
CA ALA A 392 -6.40 11.98 -8.62
C ALA A 392 -6.14 11.06 -9.83
N HIS A 393 -5.20 10.14 -9.69
CA HIS A 393 -4.89 9.20 -10.75
C HIS A 393 -6.06 8.22 -10.96
N PRO A 394 -6.52 7.98 -12.20
CA PRO A 394 -7.72 7.19 -12.48
C PRO A 394 -7.58 5.68 -12.19
N GLN A 395 -6.34 5.21 -11.96
CA GLN A 395 -6.05 3.85 -11.48
C GLN A 395 -6.10 3.73 -9.95
N ASN A 396 -6.39 4.80 -9.18
CA ASN A 396 -6.30 4.73 -7.72
C ASN A 396 -7.26 3.68 -7.09
N PRO A 397 -6.77 2.91 -6.09
CA PRO A 397 -5.36 2.76 -5.72
C PRO A 397 -4.57 2.03 -6.78
N VAL A 398 -3.40 2.58 -7.13
CA VAL A 398 -2.56 2.04 -8.21
C VAL A 398 -1.89 0.71 -7.83
N LYS A 399 -1.84 0.40 -6.52
CA LYS A 399 -1.29 -0.84 -5.97
C LYS A 399 -1.94 -1.17 -4.64
N PHE A 400 -2.12 -2.47 -4.38
CA PHE A 400 -2.42 -3.00 -3.06
C PHE A 400 -1.35 -4.00 -2.61
N ASP A 401 -0.45 -3.62 -1.71
CA ASP A 401 0.52 -4.52 -1.11
C ASP A 401 1.02 -3.95 0.21
N HIS A 402 0.65 -4.59 1.32
CA HIS A 402 1.17 -4.27 2.65
C HIS A 402 2.68 -4.54 2.80
N GLY A 403 3.36 -5.07 1.79
CA GLY A 403 4.80 -5.25 1.74
C GLY A 403 5.56 -4.19 0.97
N SER A 404 4.89 -3.30 0.23
CA SER A 404 5.60 -2.37 -0.67
C SER A 404 4.78 -1.17 -1.16
N SER A 405 3.61 -0.87 -0.60
CA SER A 405 2.76 0.24 -1.08
C SER A 405 2.94 1.54 -0.31
N ARG A 406 2.78 1.53 1.02
CA ARG A 406 2.89 2.73 1.87
C ARG A 406 4.28 3.35 1.75
N SER A 407 4.39 4.65 1.48
CA SER A 407 5.69 5.31 1.23
C SER A 407 6.60 5.27 2.46
N ALA A 408 7.91 5.32 2.23
CA ALA A 408 8.92 5.20 3.29
C ALA A 408 10.18 6.06 3.05
N GLY A 409 10.07 7.08 2.22
CA GLY A 409 11.10 8.09 2.05
C GLY A 409 11.01 8.72 0.67
N SER A 410 12.16 9.14 0.16
CA SER A 410 12.27 9.79 -1.14
C SER A 410 11.90 8.87 -2.31
N VAL A 411 11.57 9.47 -3.46
CA VAL A 411 11.71 8.82 -4.77
C VAL A 411 13.06 9.26 -5.35
N ILE A 412 13.94 8.30 -5.61
CA ILE A 412 15.33 8.51 -6.02
C ILE A 412 15.44 8.29 -7.52
N LYS A 413 16.19 9.15 -8.19
CA LYS A 413 16.56 8.96 -9.60
C LYS A 413 17.92 8.29 -9.70
N ASP A 414 17.98 7.07 -10.23
CA ASP A 414 19.22 6.33 -10.51
C ASP A 414 19.37 6.16 -12.03
N GLY A 415 20.17 7.04 -12.65
CA GLY A 415 20.22 7.16 -14.11
C GLY A 415 18.86 7.55 -14.68
N ASP A 416 18.29 6.69 -15.54
CA ASP A 416 16.95 6.87 -16.10
C ASP A 416 15.84 6.20 -15.28
N GLN A 417 16.19 5.48 -14.22
CA GLN A 417 15.23 4.77 -13.38
C GLN A 417 14.76 5.64 -12.22
N LEU A 418 13.52 5.43 -11.79
CA LEU A 418 12.98 5.96 -10.55
C LEU A 418 12.79 4.83 -9.54
N LEU A 419 13.29 5.04 -8.32
CA LEU A 419 13.23 4.11 -7.20
C LEU A 419 12.40 4.73 -6.09
N ARG A 420 11.23 4.17 -5.79
CA ARG A 420 10.36 4.60 -4.69
C ARG A 420 10.57 3.70 -3.47
N VAL A 421 10.83 4.32 -2.32
CA VAL A 421 10.94 3.59 -1.06
C VAL A 421 9.55 3.43 -0.44
N ALA A 422 9.26 2.21 0.03
CA ALA A 422 8.00 1.87 0.67
C ALA A 422 8.20 1.05 1.95
N GLN A 423 7.22 1.05 2.85
CA GLN A 423 7.25 0.26 4.07
C GLN A 423 6.89 -1.20 3.79
N VAL A 424 7.57 -2.10 4.49
CA VAL A 424 7.17 -3.50 4.64
C VAL A 424 6.36 -3.62 5.93
N CYS A 425 5.05 -3.75 5.80
CA CYS A 425 4.07 -3.84 6.89
C CYS A 425 3.37 -5.21 6.93
N LYS A 426 4.09 -6.31 6.61
CA LYS A 426 3.51 -7.67 6.54
C LYS A 426 3.06 -8.21 7.88
N SER A 427 4.02 -8.52 8.74
CA SER A 427 3.72 -9.13 10.03
C SER A 427 3.55 -8.08 11.13
N ARG A 428 4.20 -6.92 10.96
CA ARG A 428 4.28 -5.81 11.92
C ARG A 428 4.50 -4.52 11.14
N TYR A 429 4.03 -3.40 11.68
CA TYR A 429 4.32 -2.06 11.16
C TYR A 429 5.82 -1.83 11.06
N GLY A 430 6.32 -1.22 9.98
CA GLY A 430 7.72 -0.83 9.84
C GLY A 430 8.73 -1.96 10.05
N GLN A 431 8.48 -3.14 9.47
CA GLN A 431 9.36 -4.31 9.62
C GLN A 431 10.68 -4.13 8.86
N ALA A 432 10.61 -3.49 7.71
CA ALA A 432 11.68 -3.28 6.76
C ALA A 432 11.21 -2.20 5.75
N VAL A 433 12.09 -1.79 4.85
CA VAL A 433 11.73 -0.99 3.68
C VAL A 433 11.87 -1.81 2.40
N ALA A 434 10.99 -1.58 1.44
CA ALA A 434 11.04 -2.11 0.09
C ALA A 434 11.45 -0.99 -0.87
N VAL A 435 12.31 -1.31 -1.83
CA VAL A 435 12.65 -0.43 -2.94
C VAL A 435 11.88 -0.90 -4.16
N ASN A 436 11.05 -0.01 -4.71
CA ASN A 436 10.27 -0.28 -5.90
C ASN A 436 10.85 0.47 -7.09
N ARG A 437 11.13 -0.23 -8.19
CA ARG A 437 11.44 0.41 -9.47
C ARG A 437 10.13 0.78 -10.16
N ILE A 438 9.94 2.06 -10.44
CA ILE A 438 8.81 2.56 -11.23
C ILE A 438 9.08 2.20 -12.69
N LEU A 439 8.18 1.39 -13.27
CA LEU A 439 8.26 0.91 -14.66
C LEU A 439 7.49 1.82 -15.61
N HIS A 440 6.30 2.28 -15.17
CA HIS A 440 5.44 3.19 -15.92
C HIS A 440 4.85 4.22 -14.96
N CYS A 441 4.84 5.49 -15.36
CA CYS A 441 4.28 6.58 -14.58
C CYS A 441 3.77 7.69 -15.51
N THR A 442 2.52 7.53 -15.93
CA THR A 442 1.77 8.41 -16.84
C THR A 442 0.38 8.67 -16.25
N PRO A 443 -0.31 9.76 -16.62
CA PRO A 443 -1.68 10.02 -16.16
C PRO A 443 -2.69 8.88 -16.38
N GLU A 444 -2.42 7.99 -17.35
CA GLU A 444 -3.30 6.89 -17.74
C GLU A 444 -2.94 5.55 -17.09
N PHE A 445 -1.66 5.33 -16.79
CA PHE A 445 -1.12 4.06 -16.32
C PHE A 445 0.09 4.24 -15.39
N TYR A 446 0.04 3.53 -14.26
CA TYR A 446 1.14 3.43 -13.33
C TYR A 446 1.48 1.98 -13.02
N ARG A 447 2.78 1.68 -12.96
CA ARG A 447 3.26 0.38 -12.52
C ARG A 447 4.65 0.48 -11.91
N GLU A 448 4.88 -0.30 -10.87
CA GLU A 448 6.17 -0.49 -10.23
C GLU A 448 6.39 -1.96 -9.89
N GLU A 449 7.63 -2.34 -9.63
CA GLU A 449 8.00 -3.67 -9.14
C GLU A 449 8.97 -3.56 -7.96
N VAL A 450 8.90 -4.51 -7.04
CA VAL A 450 9.85 -4.57 -5.92
C VAL A 450 11.19 -5.12 -6.44
N THR A 451 12.27 -4.35 -6.27
CA THR A 451 13.62 -4.77 -6.64
C THR A 451 14.42 -5.29 -5.45
N GLN A 452 14.17 -4.73 -4.26
CA GLN A 452 14.94 -5.06 -3.05
C GLN A 452 14.09 -4.86 -1.79
N ILE A 453 14.38 -5.64 -0.75
CA ILE A 453 13.88 -5.43 0.62
C ILE A 453 15.09 -5.24 1.53
N ILE A 454 15.08 -4.18 2.32
CA ILE A 454 16.13 -3.80 3.25
C ILE A 454 15.55 -3.86 4.67
N GLY A 455 16.03 -4.80 5.47
CA GLY A 455 15.66 -4.92 6.88
C GLY A 455 16.74 -4.37 7.83
N PRO A 456 16.53 -4.46 9.15
CA PRO A 456 17.51 -4.02 10.15
C PRO A 456 18.81 -4.84 10.16
N GLY A 457 18.90 -5.92 9.38
CA GLY A 457 20.10 -6.74 9.25
C GLY A 457 20.58 -7.29 10.59
N ARG A 458 21.85 -7.04 10.93
CA ARG A 458 22.49 -7.43 12.20
C ARG A 458 22.56 -6.29 13.21
N ASP A 459 21.78 -5.23 13.04
CA ASP A 459 21.81 -4.11 13.97
C ASP A 459 21.33 -4.53 15.38
N ARG A 460 22.23 -4.41 16.36
CA ARG A 460 21.94 -4.74 17.77
C ARG A 460 21.20 -3.60 18.48
N THR A 461 21.24 -2.39 17.94
CA THR A 461 20.62 -1.20 18.52
C THR A 461 19.13 -1.16 18.18
N ASN A 462 18.78 -1.34 16.91
CA ASN A 462 17.41 -1.37 16.38
C ASN A 462 17.07 -2.66 15.60
N PRO A 463 17.06 -3.83 16.27
CA PRO A 463 16.90 -5.12 15.58
C PRO A 463 15.48 -5.40 15.07
N HIS A 464 14.49 -4.56 15.38
CA HIS A 464 13.07 -4.92 15.23
C HIS A 464 12.36 -4.27 14.04
N GLY A 465 13.01 -3.35 13.32
CA GLY A 465 12.41 -2.68 12.18
C GLY A 465 13.24 -1.52 11.64
N LEU A 466 12.90 -1.13 10.42
CA LEU A 466 13.43 0.00 9.65
C LEU A 466 12.24 0.46 8.81
N HIS A 467 11.72 1.68 8.98
CA HIS A 467 10.49 2.09 8.29
C HIS A 467 10.62 3.30 7.38
N THR A 468 11.67 4.10 7.56
CA THR A 468 11.96 5.21 6.66
C THR A 468 13.42 5.16 6.21
N MET A 469 13.64 5.45 4.93
CA MET A 469 14.95 5.58 4.29
C MET A 469 14.85 6.71 3.25
N SER A 470 15.42 7.88 3.56
CA SER A 470 15.33 9.08 2.73
C SER A 470 16.71 9.53 2.22
N GLU A 471 16.75 9.99 0.97
CA GLU A 471 17.96 10.52 0.36
C GLU A 471 18.29 11.90 0.93
N TRP A 472 19.57 12.13 1.24
CA TRP A 472 20.07 13.41 1.72
C TRP A 472 21.45 13.73 1.14
N GLY A 473 21.49 14.02 -0.16
CA GLY A 473 22.73 14.35 -0.86
C GLY A 473 23.68 13.15 -0.94
N ASP A 474 24.84 13.27 -0.31
CA ASP A 474 25.83 12.19 -0.18
C ASP A 474 25.61 11.29 1.06
N ARG A 475 24.47 11.47 1.74
CA ARG A 475 24.05 10.68 2.89
C ARG A 475 22.65 10.10 2.70
N VAL A 476 22.31 9.14 3.55
CA VAL A 476 20.96 8.60 3.69
C VAL A 476 20.53 8.73 5.15
N LEU A 477 19.29 9.15 5.38
CA LEU A 477 18.68 9.11 6.69
C LEU A 477 17.77 7.90 6.81
N VAL A 478 17.81 7.26 7.97
CA VAL A 478 16.99 6.10 8.29
C VAL A 478 16.42 6.22 9.69
N ASP A 479 15.42 5.42 10.01
CA ASP A 479 15.06 5.14 11.39
C ASP A 479 15.03 3.65 11.71
N GLY A 480 15.27 3.32 12.96
CA GLY A 480 15.31 1.95 13.43
C GLY A 480 14.36 1.74 14.59
N LYS A 481 13.71 0.58 14.64
CA LYS A 481 12.83 0.19 15.74
C LYS A 481 13.51 -0.72 16.75
N ARG A 482 13.23 -0.44 18.02
CA ARG A 482 13.34 -1.43 19.09
C ARG A 482 12.07 -1.51 19.92
N ASN A 483 11.64 -2.74 20.16
CA ASN A 483 10.60 -3.09 21.11
C ASN A 483 11.17 -3.07 22.53
N VAL A 484 10.58 -2.25 23.40
CA VAL A 484 10.97 -2.14 24.82
C VAL A 484 9.75 -2.26 25.73
N ILE A 485 9.95 -2.69 26.97
CA ILE A 485 8.92 -2.66 28.00
C ILE A 485 9.03 -1.31 28.72
N ASN A 486 8.01 -0.48 28.60
CA ASN A 486 7.90 0.77 29.36
C ASN A 486 6.79 0.61 30.41
N HIS A 487 7.18 0.33 31.65
CA HIS A 487 6.26 -0.05 32.73
C HIS A 487 5.12 0.96 32.95
N TRP A 488 5.41 2.26 32.82
CA TRP A 488 4.40 3.30 32.99
C TRP A 488 3.37 3.29 31.84
N VAL A 489 3.83 3.23 30.58
CA VAL A 489 2.93 3.15 29.42
C VAL A 489 2.11 1.86 29.46
N VAL A 490 2.72 0.75 29.86
CA VAL A 490 2.06 -0.55 30.05
C VAL A 490 0.96 -0.44 31.11
N TRP A 491 1.27 0.11 32.29
CA TRP A 491 0.29 0.29 33.36
C TRP A 491 -0.89 1.16 32.92
N ARG A 492 -0.62 2.28 32.23
CA ARG A 492 -1.66 3.15 31.67
C ARG A 492 -2.51 2.43 30.62
N ARG A 493 -1.92 1.65 29.72
CA ARG A 493 -2.67 0.86 28.71
C ARG A 493 -3.59 -0.17 29.38
N ILE A 494 -3.11 -0.84 30.43
CA ILE A 494 -3.89 -1.78 31.23
C ILE A 494 -5.04 -1.04 31.93
N ALA A 495 -4.75 0.03 32.68
CA ALA A 495 -5.77 0.83 33.38
C ALA A 495 -6.85 1.35 32.42
N THR A 496 -6.45 1.84 31.24
CA THR A 496 -7.39 2.35 30.21
C THR A 496 -8.28 1.23 29.65
N ARG A 497 -7.74 0.04 29.42
CA ARG A 497 -8.53 -1.13 28.98
C ARG A 497 -9.51 -1.57 30.06
N VAL A 498 -9.07 -1.65 31.31
CA VAL A 498 -9.92 -1.98 32.46
C VAL A 498 -11.06 -0.96 32.58
N ALA A 499 -10.76 0.34 32.56
CA ALA A 499 -11.77 1.40 32.62
C ALA A 499 -12.78 1.36 31.45
N ARG A 500 -12.36 0.94 30.24
CA ARG A 500 -13.29 0.72 29.11
C ARG A 500 -14.21 -0.46 29.34
N VAL A 501 -13.72 -1.56 29.90
CA VAL A 501 -14.55 -2.74 30.25
C VAL A 501 -15.58 -2.35 31.29
N TYR A 502 -15.18 -1.66 32.36
CA TYR A 502 -16.11 -1.16 33.38
C TYR A 502 -17.17 -0.20 32.80
N ARG A 503 -16.78 0.75 31.93
CA ARG A 503 -17.74 1.65 31.25
C ARG A 503 -18.72 0.91 30.34
N LYS A 504 -18.26 -0.11 29.58
CA LYS A 504 -19.16 -0.94 28.75
C LYS A 504 -20.12 -1.76 29.60
N SER A 505 -19.65 -2.34 30.71
CA SER A 505 -20.50 -3.08 31.65
C SER A 505 -21.54 -2.18 32.33
N ALA A 506 -21.17 -0.94 32.66
CA ALA A 506 -22.11 0.06 33.20
C ALA A 506 -23.17 0.48 32.17
N LEU A 507 -22.78 0.73 30.92
CA LEU A 507 -23.70 1.04 29.80
C LEU A 507 -24.64 -0.14 29.48
N PHE A 508 -24.14 -1.38 29.56
CA PHE A 508 -24.95 -2.58 29.38
C PHE A 508 -25.97 -2.76 30.51
N LYS A 509 -25.56 -2.54 31.77
CA LYS A 509 -26.47 -2.54 32.93
C LYS A 509 -27.52 -1.44 32.85
N ALA A 510 -27.16 -0.24 32.41
CA ALA A 510 -28.10 0.87 32.21
C ALA A 510 -29.14 0.57 31.10
N ARG A 511 -28.71 -0.03 29.98
CA ARG A 511 -29.62 -0.48 28.91
C ARG A 511 -30.50 -1.66 29.31
N ALA A 512 -30.02 -2.56 30.16
CA ALA A 512 -30.82 -3.66 30.71
C ALA A 512 -31.86 -3.16 31.73
N GLY A 513 -31.52 -2.17 32.56
CA GLY A 513 -32.45 -1.53 33.49
C GLY A 513 -33.57 -0.75 32.79
N ALA A 514 -33.24 -0.01 31.71
CA ALA A 514 -34.23 0.73 30.92
C ALA A 514 -35.21 -0.17 30.15
N ARG A 515 -34.84 -1.43 29.85
CA ARG A 515 -35.72 -2.44 29.21
C ARG A 515 -36.60 -3.20 30.20
N ALA A 516 -36.36 -3.07 31.50
CA ALA A 516 -37.15 -3.71 32.55
C ALA A 516 -38.20 -2.76 33.17
N GLN A 517 -38.22 -1.49 32.74
CA GLN A 517 -39.14 -0.44 33.23
C GLN A 517 -40.08 0.11 32.16
N GLY A 518 -40.07 -0.45 30.94
CA GLY A 518 -41.04 -0.19 29.88
C GLY A 518 -41.54 -1.52 29.35
#